data_AF-A0A7S0VVT6-F1
#
_entry.id   AF-A0A7S0VVT6-F1
#
_cell.length_a   1.000
_cell.length_b   1.000
_cell.length_c   1.000
_cell.angle_alpha   90.00
_cell.angle_beta   90.00
_cell.angle_gamma   90.00
#
_symmetry.space_group_name_H-M   'P 1'
#
loop_
_entity.id
_entity.type
_entity.pdbx_description
1 polymer ?
#
loop_
_entity_poly.entity_id
_entity_poly.type
_entity_poly.pdbx_seq_one_letter_code
_entity_poly.pdbx_strand_id
1 'polypeptide(L)'
;SPSPPGAGKGWTARLLDDVAGPLHPFPHPRGTVSHSRFSHLGSYGANYYSYLWCRGISALLWRALFRDDPLKHGAADPLVSLFLSHGGARDPELIMDDLAKLSSAG
;
A
#
# COMPACT_ATOMS: atom_id res chain seq x y z
N SER A 1 5.45 -24.94 -5.58
CA SER A 1 4.17 -24.78 -6.28
C SER A 1 4.28 -25.24 -7.71
N PRO A 2 3.27 -25.92 -8.27
CA PRO A 2 3.25 -26.22 -9.70
C PRO A 2 3.16 -24.91 -10.49
N SER A 3 3.73 -24.91 -11.69
CA SER A 3 3.70 -23.73 -12.55
C SER A 3 2.28 -23.53 -13.09
N PRO A 4 1.78 -22.29 -13.22
CA PRO A 4 0.47 -22.04 -13.79
C PRO A 4 0.36 -22.56 -15.23
N PRO A 5 -0.83 -22.96 -15.69
CA PRO A 5 -1.02 -23.43 -17.06
C PRO A 5 -0.54 -22.36 -18.07
N GLY A 6 0.30 -22.77 -19.02
CA GLY A 6 0.95 -21.85 -19.98
C GLY A 6 2.34 -21.32 -19.57
N ALA A 7 2.90 -21.78 -18.45
CA ALA A 7 4.23 -21.40 -17.96
C ALA A 7 5.41 -21.93 -18.79
N GLY A 8 5.54 -21.47 -20.04
CA GLY A 8 6.77 -21.63 -20.83
C GLY A 8 7.90 -20.72 -20.35
N LYS A 9 9.13 -20.88 -20.88
CA LYS A 9 10.26 -19.98 -20.57
C LYS A 9 9.84 -18.50 -20.72
N GLY A 10 10.23 -17.67 -19.75
CA GLY A 10 9.92 -16.23 -19.74
C GLY A 10 8.46 -15.85 -19.47
N TRP A 11 7.62 -16.76 -18.99
CA TRP A 11 6.21 -16.45 -18.69
C TRP A 11 6.02 -15.35 -17.63
N THR A 12 6.88 -15.31 -16.60
CA THR A 12 6.81 -14.26 -15.56
C THR A 12 7.20 -12.88 -16.09
N ALA A 13 8.12 -12.81 -17.06
CA ALA A 13 8.48 -11.55 -17.73
C ALA A 13 7.33 -11.05 -18.61
N ARG A 14 6.63 -11.97 -19.31
CA ARG A 14 5.43 -11.64 -20.08
C ARG A 14 4.28 -11.16 -19.21
N LEU A 15 4.01 -11.86 -18.10
CA LEU A 15 3.00 -11.43 -17.13
C LEU A 15 3.30 -10.04 -16.56
N LEU A 16 4.57 -9.73 -16.28
CA LEU A 16 4.97 -8.40 -15.84
C LEU A 16 4.70 -7.35 -16.92
N ASP A 17 5.02 -7.64 -18.18
CA ASP A 17 4.79 -6.72 -19.31
C ASP A 17 3.28 -6.49 -19.53
N ASP A 18 2.47 -7.55 -19.45
CA ASP A 18 1.01 -7.48 -19.62
C ASP A 18 0.34 -6.63 -18.51
N VAL A 19 0.80 -6.74 -17.27
CA VAL A 19 0.22 -6.01 -16.12
C VAL A 19 0.81 -4.60 -15.99
N ALA A 20 2.13 -4.45 -16.12
CA ALA A 20 2.83 -3.21 -15.83
C ALA A 20 2.96 -2.31 -17.07
N GLY A 21 3.00 -2.87 -18.28
CA GLY A 21 3.09 -2.13 -19.53
C GLY A 21 2.04 -1.04 -19.69
N PRO A 22 0.74 -1.30 -19.44
CA PRO A 22 -0.30 -0.26 -19.50
C PRO A 22 -0.17 0.83 -18.44
N LEU A 23 0.54 0.56 -17.34
CA LEU A 23 0.68 1.45 -16.18
C LEU A 23 1.97 2.28 -16.21
N HIS A 24 2.97 1.86 -17.00
CA HIS A 24 4.25 2.54 -17.11
C HIS A 24 4.32 3.41 -18.36
N PRO A 25 4.82 4.66 -18.25
CA PRO A 25 4.96 5.56 -19.39
C PRO A 25 6.05 5.13 -20.38
N PHE A 26 6.86 4.13 -20.04
CA PHE A 26 7.96 3.63 -20.86
C PHE A 26 7.82 2.12 -21.09
N PRO A 27 8.09 1.63 -22.31
CA PRO A 27 8.04 0.21 -22.61
C PRO A 27 9.11 -0.55 -21.82
N HIS A 28 8.76 -1.75 -21.36
CA HIS A 28 9.71 -2.62 -20.68
C HIS A 28 10.85 -3.04 -21.64
N PRO A 29 12.14 -2.88 -21.27
CA PRO A 29 13.24 -3.25 -22.15
C PRO A 29 13.23 -4.75 -22.49
N ARG A 30 13.22 -5.07 -23.80
CA ARG A 30 13.17 -6.46 -24.28
C ARG A 30 14.36 -7.29 -23.77
N GLY A 31 14.08 -8.54 -23.41
CA GLY A 31 15.10 -9.49 -22.93
C GLY A 31 15.53 -9.25 -21.47
N THR A 32 14.92 -8.29 -20.76
CA THR A 32 15.20 -8.04 -19.35
C THR A 32 14.16 -8.69 -18.44
N VAL A 33 14.62 -9.15 -17.27
CA VAL A 33 13.82 -9.85 -16.25
C VAL A 33 13.87 -9.04 -14.96
N SER A 34 13.34 -7.81 -14.96
CA SER A 34 13.51 -6.85 -13.85
C SER A 34 12.99 -7.38 -12.52
N HIS A 35 11.89 -8.13 -12.53
CA HIS A 35 11.30 -8.74 -11.33
C HIS A 35 12.22 -9.78 -10.67
N SER A 36 13.16 -10.40 -11.40
CA SER A 36 14.12 -11.33 -10.78
C SER A 36 15.13 -10.62 -9.89
N ARG A 37 15.27 -9.30 -10.02
CA ARG A 37 16.11 -8.44 -9.16
C ARG A 37 15.31 -7.72 -8.08
N PHE A 38 13.99 -7.88 -8.07
CA PHE A 38 13.11 -7.26 -7.08
C PHE A 38 13.06 -8.12 -5.81
N SER A 39 14.02 -7.89 -4.91
CA SER A 39 14.19 -8.68 -3.68
C SER A 39 12.94 -8.72 -2.79
N HIS A 40 12.15 -7.64 -2.78
CA HIS A 40 10.89 -7.55 -2.03
C HIS A 40 9.83 -8.54 -2.52
N LEU A 41 9.94 -9.05 -3.76
CA LEU A 41 9.05 -10.09 -4.28
C LEU A 41 9.24 -11.43 -3.54
N GLY A 42 10.46 -11.71 -3.07
CA GLY A 42 10.80 -12.97 -2.39
C GLY A 42 10.46 -13.00 -0.90
N SER A 43 10.67 -11.88 -0.20
CA SER A 43 10.46 -11.78 1.27
C SER A 43 9.14 -11.10 1.67
N TYR A 44 8.53 -10.31 0.78
CA TYR A 44 7.39 -9.43 1.06
C TYR A 44 6.36 -9.39 -0.08
N GLY A 45 6.44 -10.32 -1.04
CA GLY A 45 5.85 -10.16 -2.37
C GLY A 45 4.35 -9.91 -2.39
N ALA A 46 3.58 -10.61 -1.55
CA ALA A 46 2.13 -10.42 -1.46
C ALA A 46 1.72 -9.13 -0.71
N ASN A 47 2.64 -8.48 0.00
CA ASN A 47 2.37 -7.35 0.88
C ASN A 47 2.92 -6.03 0.34
N TYR A 48 3.52 -5.98 -0.86
CA TYR A 48 4.13 -4.75 -1.38
C TYR A 48 3.10 -3.61 -1.57
N TYR A 49 1.83 -3.95 -1.82
CA TYR A 49 0.74 -2.97 -1.92
C TYR A 49 0.49 -2.21 -0.60
N SER A 50 0.92 -2.77 0.54
CA SER A 50 0.75 -2.14 1.86
C SER A 50 1.40 -0.76 1.94
N TYR A 51 2.48 -0.50 1.21
CA TYR A 51 3.08 0.83 1.14
C TYR A 51 2.14 1.88 0.55
N LEU A 52 1.49 1.56 -0.58
CA LEU A 52 0.52 2.46 -1.21
C LEU A 52 -0.73 2.62 -0.36
N TRP A 53 -1.18 1.53 0.26
CA TRP A 53 -2.31 1.53 1.18
C TRP A 53 -2.06 2.42 2.39
N CYS A 54 -0.94 2.21 3.10
CA CYS A 54 -0.54 3.03 4.25
C CYS A 54 -0.36 4.49 3.86
N ARG A 55 0.22 4.79 2.69
CA ARG A 55 0.33 6.17 2.19
C ARG A 55 -1.03 6.82 2.01
N GLY A 56 -2.02 6.09 1.48
CA GLY A 56 -3.40 6.56 1.36
C GLY A 56 -4.02 6.87 2.73
N ILE A 57 -3.88 5.95 3.69
CA ILE A 57 -4.36 6.14 5.07
C ILE A 57 -3.70 7.37 5.72
N SER A 58 -2.38 7.52 5.62
CA SER A 58 -1.67 8.67 6.16
C SER A 58 -2.15 9.99 5.57
N ALA A 59 -2.43 10.02 4.26
CA ALA A 59 -2.97 11.20 3.60
C ALA A 59 -4.39 11.54 4.09
N LEU A 60 -5.24 10.54 4.34
CA LEU A 60 -6.58 10.74 4.90
C LEU A 60 -6.51 11.28 6.34
N LEU A 61 -5.66 10.70 7.19
CA LEU A 61 -5.44 11.17 8.56
C LEU A 61 -4.90 12.61 8.58
N TRP A 62 -3.90 12.91 7.75
CA TRP A 62 -3.34 14.25 7.62
C TRP A 62 -4.41 15.27 7.26
N ARG A 63 -5.25 14.91 6.28
CA ARG A 63 -6.33 15.76 5.80
C ARG A 63 -7.37 16.05 6.88
N ALA A 64 -7.71 15.04 7.68
CA ALA A 64 -8.74 15.16 8.72
C ALA A 64 -8.25 15.89 9.98
N LEU A 65 -6.96 15.76 10.32
CA LEU A 65 -6.44 16.22 11.62
C LEU A 65 -5.54 17.45 11.53
N PHE A 66 -4.77 17.59 10.46
CA PHE A 66 -3.64 18.52 10.40
C PHE A 66 -3.71 19.52 9.24
N ARG A 67 -4.72 19.43 8.37
CA ARG A 67 -4.87 20.31 7.20
C ARG A 67 -4.99 21.78 7.59
N ASP A 68 -5.81 22.09 8.59
CA ASP A 68 -6.16 23.47 8.94
C ASP A 68 -5.13 24.11 9.87
N ASP A 69 -4.79 23.43 10.96
CA ASP A 69 -3.72 23.86 11.88
C ASP A 69 -2.94 22.62 12.40
N PRO A 70 -1.80 22.29 11.77
CA PRO A 70 -1.03 21.09 12.10
C PRO A 70 -0.36 21.14 13.48
N LEU A 71 -0.21 22.34 14.07
CA LEU A 71 0.45 22.53 15.37
C LEU A 71 -0.52 22.84 16.50
N LYS A 72 -1.83 22.81 16.21
CA LYS A 72 -2.87 22.99 17.22
C LYS A 72 -2.68 21.97 18.34
N HIS A 73 -2.64 22.48 19.58
CA HIS A 73 -2.59 21.64 20.76
C HIS A 73 -3.75 20.64 20.75
N GLY A 74 -3.44 19.34 20.87
CA GLY A 74 -4.41 18.25 20.83
C GLY A 74 -4.84 17.77 19.44
N ALA A 75 -4.31 18.33 18.35
CA ALA A 75 -4.65 17.89 16.98
C ALA A 75 -4.34 16.39 16.74
N ALA A 76 -3.33 15.86 17.41
CA ALA A 76 -2.94 14.45 17.31
C ALA A 76 -3.67 13.54 18.31
N ASP A 77 -4.49 14.06 19.23
CA ASP A 77 -5.15 13.24 20.26
C ASP A 77 -6.02 12.12 19.65
N PRO A 78 -6.81 12.37 18.57
CA PRO A 78 -7.55 11.30 17.90
C PRO A 78 -6.62 10.26 17.24
N LEU A 79 -5.50 10.69 16.66
CA LEU A 79 -4.51 9.78 16.05
C LEU A 79 -3.92 8.83 17.09
N VAL A 80 -3.52 9.37 18.25
CA VAL A 80 -2.93 8.57 19.33
C VAL A 80 -3.97 7.63 19.94
N SER A 81 -5.14 8.16 20.30
CA SER A 81 -6.16 7.38 21.01
C SER A 81 -6.77 6.28 20.16
N LEU A 82 -7.14 6.56 18.90
CA LEU A 82 -7.87 5.62 18.05
C LEU A 82 -6.97 4.65 17.27
N PHE A 83 -5.70 5.02 17.02
CA PHE A 83 -4.81 4.23 16.16
C PHE A 83 -3.57 3.74 16.91
N LEU A 84 -2.74 4.65 17.42
CA LEU A 84 -1.40 4.29 17.89
C LEU A 84 -1.40 3.56 19.25
N SER A 85 -2.33 3.91 20.15
CA SER A 85 -2.38 3.39 21.51
C SER A 85 -2.60 1.87 21.58
N HIS A 86 -3.19 1.28 20.55
CA HIS A 86 -3.58 -0.13 20.53
C HIS A 86 -2.47 -1.09 20.09
N GLY A 87 -1.42 -0.58 19.45
CA GLY A 87 -0.41 -1.43 18.79
C GLY A 87 -1.06 -2.43 17.83
N GLY A 88 -0.66 -3.70 17.89
CA GLY A 88 -1.23 -4.78 17.08
C GLY A 88 -2.38 -5.55 17.72
N ALA A 89 -2.91 -5.10 18.87
CA ALA A 89 -3.89 -5.87 19.65
C ALA A 89 -5.36 -5.55 19.31
N ARG A 90 -5.62 -4.54 18.48
CA ARG A 90 -6.96 -4.15 18.06
C ARG A 90 -7.27 -4.69 16.67
N ASP A 91 -8.53 -5.07 16.47
CA ASP A 91 -9.03 -5.53 15.18
C ASP A 91 -8.83 -4.46 14.09
N PRO A 92 -8.16 -4.80 12.97
CA PRO A 92 -7.99 -3.89 11.84
C PRO A 92 -9.31 -3.32 11.30
N GLU A 93 -10.42 -4.07 11.33
CA GLU A 93 -11.71 -3.57 10.83
C GLU A 93 -12.20 -2.38 11.66
N LEU A 94 -12.06 -2.46 12.99
CA LEU A 94 -12.44 -1.37 13.88
C LEU A 94 -11.55 -0.13 13.69
N ILE A 95 -10.27 -0.32 13.38
CA ILE A 95 -9.35 0.78 13.06
C ILE A 95 -9.78 1.47 11.76
N MET A 96 -10.21 0.70 10.76
CA MET A 96 -10.69 1.24 9.49
C MET A 96 -12.03 1.97 9.63
N ASP A 97 -12.93 1.49 10.48
CA ASP A 97 -14.18 2.18 10.80
C ASP A 97 -13.94 3.54 11.46
N ASP A 98 -12.98 3.61 12.39
CA ASP A 98 -12.59 4.87 13.03
C ASP A 98 -11.98 5.85 12.01
N LEU A 99 -11.17 5.35 11.06
CA LEU A 99 -10.65 6.17 9.96
C LEU A 99 -11.77 6.72 9.06
N ALA A 100 -12.76 5.90 8.73
CA ALA A 100 -13.89 6.32 7.89
C ALA A 100 -14.72 7.42 8.58
N LYS A 101 -15.00 7.27 9.87
CA LYS A 101 -15.70 8.29 10.68
C LYS A 101 -14.89 9.58 10.78
N LEU A 102 -13.58 9.47 11.04
CA LEU A 102 -12.72 10.64 11.19
C LEU A 102 -12.56 11.42 9.87
N SER A 103 -12.43 10.72 8.75
CA SER A 103 -12.20 11.33 7.43
C SER A 103 -13.46 11.90 6.75
N SER A 104 -14.65 11.61 7.30
CA SER A 104 -15.94 12.15 6.83
C SER A 104 -16.38 13.38 7.62
N ALA A 105 -15.73 13.69 8.74
CA ALA A 105 -16.06 14.81 9.63
C ALA A 105 -15.33 16.12 9.29
N GLY A 106 -14.48 16.15 8.25
CA GLY A 106 -13.66 17.31 7.87
C GLY A 106 -13.53 17.53 6.37
#